data_AF-A0A4W5N8X8-F1
#
_entry.id   AF-A0A4W5N8X8-F1
#
_cell.length_a   1.000
_cell.length_b   1.000
_cell.length_c   1.000
_cell.angle_alpha   90.00
_cell.angle_beta   90.00
_cell.angle_gamma   90.00
#
_symmetry.space_group_name_H-M   'P 1'
#
loop_
_entity.id
_entity.type
_entity.pdbx_description
1 polymer ?
#
loop_
_entity_poly.entity_id
_entity_poly.type
_entity_poly.pdbx_seq_one_letter_code
_entity_poly.pdbx_strand_id
1 'polypeptide(L)'
;MEQEERLEFLYLWDAVNRLLQHHGFKPVHFADPVANKNLADLVLLEKKSACDIRTMLRTMLTDSERRQTLIQELIQSNNQLKEEAQQHISRAAHQSQRVTELEGVLDGVKSMLQDLEDSYIGKAAQQHSKVHQLQQDKRDAQGLEQKLSEEKDVVSQLQRKLYFTVTEEERRVARQNQVFQQIHKRSARPNSPVDQQLLDVIEIYEAQMEQQSYFQCFSYQEQLKDTKAQREELRNEIQQLKQDLESRPTVKELKSYEEQLRRIDRLIHQSNIWGKKLRNYFAGLFALPDFQVLNDIRAVLTTSGAPMRLHRPRPSTSHPLSSRASEMVEFDELLSTLEMWADQLASLKDLHCALSKLMLRLLPWQPAGANSLMESVRVEDLMLLVNTLLEETNSGEDKVGRAPLRTLQSMVSHFQKLFDITTLSGVYPRMNEVYTRLGEMTNAMRNLRDILALDDRASLSEVVNQVASLVNSPEATVDHDIILKVKEHEVFFPAFYFLVQELLQTLDVDCLDDIMPVLRSLKSRAE
;
A
#
# COMPACT_ATOMS: atom_id res chain seq x y z
N MET A 1 -37.95 74.70 44.63
CA MET A 1 -36.67 73.96 44.58
C MET A 1 -36.56 72.95 45.71
N GLU A 2 -36.60 73.32 47.01
CA GLU A 2 -36.39 72.34 48.09
C GLU A 2 -37.41 71.18 48.14
N GLN A 3 -38.67 71.41 47.79
CA GLN A 3 -39.71 70.38 47.83
C GLN A 3 -39.60 69.39 46.66
N GLU A 4 -39.09 69.86 45.52
CA GLU A 4 -38.86 69.07 44.31
C GLU A 4 -37.62 68.18 44.46
N GLU A 5 -36.53 68.72 45.03
CA GLU A 5 -35.35 67.93 45.41
C GLU A 5 -35.65 66.84 46.45
N ARG A 6 -36.58 67.10 47.38
CA ARG A 6 -37.01 66.09 48.36
C ARG A 6 -37.79 64.95 47.71
N LEU A 7 -38.67 65.26 46.75
CA LEU A 7 -39.41 64.25 46.00
C LEU A 7 -38.49 63.40 45.13
N GLU A 8 -37.52 64.02 44.46
CA GLU A 8 -36.51 63.31 43.67
C GLU A 8 -35.62 62.42 44.55
N PHE A 9 -35.23 62.91 45.74
CA PHE A 9 -34.47 62.13 46.71
C PHE A 9 -35.23 60.88 47.18
N LEU A 10 -36.51 61.02 47.54
CA LEU A 10 -37.35 59.90 47.97
C LEU A 10 -37.56 58.88 46.85
N TYR A 11 -37.80 59.34 45.62
CA TYR A 11 -37.97 58.48 44.45
C TYR A 11 -36.72 57.62 44.17
N LEU A 12 -35.53 58.21 44.29
CA LEU A 12 -34.26 57.49 44.08
C LEU A 12 -34.01 56.43 45.15
N TRP A 13 -34.47 56.65 46.39
CA TRP A 13 -34.38 55.66 47.46
C TRP A 13 -35.47 54.59 47.37
N ASP A 14 -36.66 54.91 46.87
CA ASP A 14 -37.68 53.92 46.57
C ASP A 14 -37.19 52.90 45.53
N ALA A 15 -36.40 53.33 44.54
CA ALA A 15 -35.77 52.41 43.58
C ALA A 15 -34.80 51.43 44.26
N VAL A 16 -33.98 51.90 45.21
CA VAL A 16 -33.06 51.05 45.98
C VAL A 16 -33.81 50.16 46.98
N ASN A 17 -34.88 50.66 47.60
CA ASN A 17 -35.72 49.88 48.50
C ASN A 17 -36.43 48.73 47.79
N ARG A 18 -36.89 48.94 46.55
CA ARG A 18 -37.42 47.86 45.71
C ARG A 18 -36.37 46.77 45.45
N LEU A 19 -35.12 47.16 45.14
CA LEU A 19 -34.02 46.21 44.97
C LEU A 19 -33.69 45.47 46.26
N LEU A 20 -33.61 46.17 47.39
CA LEU A 20 -33.38 45.56 48.71
C LEU A 20 -34.46 44.52 49.02
N GLN A 21 -35.73 44.87 48.81
CA GLN A 21 -36.85 43.95 49.03
C GLN A 21 -36.82 42.75 48.08
N HIS A 22 -36.43 42.94 46.81
CA HIS A 22 -36.25 41.85 45.85
C HIS A 22 -35.21 40.83 46.33
N HIS A 23 -34.17 41.30 47.03
CA HIS A 23 -33.16 40.46 47.68
C HIS A 23 -33.50 40.03 49.11
N GLY A 24 -34.72 40.32 49.61
CA GLY A 24 -35.16 39.93 50.95
C GLY A 24 -34.66 40.82 52.10
N PHE A 25 -34.07 41.97 51.81
CA PHE A 25 -33.66 42.96 52.80
C PHE A 25 -34.80 43.93 53.16
N LYS A 26 -34.75 44.49 54.37
CA LYS A 26 -35.71 45.51 54.82
C LYS A 26 -35.46 46.84 54.09
N PRO A 27 -36.51 47.59 53.72
CA PRO A 27 -36.36 48.91 53.10
C PRO A 27 -35.81 49.94 54.10
N VAL A 28 -35.06 50.89 53.58
CA VAL A 28 -34.56 52.06 54.31
C VAL A 28 -35.70 53.08 54.42
N HIS A 29 -36.04 53.46 55.65
CA HIS A 29 -37.07 54.46 55.93
C HIS A 29 -36.43 55.78 56.37
N PHE A 30 -36.98 56.89 55.91
CA PHE A 30 -36.58 58.22 56.37
C PHE A 30 -37.47 58.67 57.52
N ALA A 31 -36.85 59.05 58.63
CA ALA A 31 -37.53 59.57 59.80
C ALA A 31 -38.05 61.00 59.55
N ASP A 32 -39.27 61.27 59.99
CA ASP A 32 -39.79 62.64 60.06
C ASP A 32 -39.11 63.37 61.24
N PRO A 33 -38.38 64.47 60.99
CA PRO A 33 -37.70 65.25 62.04
C PRO A 33 -38.64 65.79 63.13
N VAL A 34 -39.94 65.93 62.84
CA VAL A 34 -40.93 66.52 63.76
C VAL A 34 -41.63 65.45 64.62
N ALA A 35 -41.73 64.22 64.13
CA ALA A 35 -42.47 63.14 64.79
C ALA A 35 -41.59 62.24 65.69
N ASN A 36 -40.27 62.20 65.47
CA ASN A 36 -39.36 61.31 66.20
C ASN A 36 -38.71 61.99 67.41
N LYS A 37 -39.02 61.50 68.61
CA LYS A 37 -38.49 62.03 69.88
C LYS A 37 -37.16 61.40 70.32
N ASN A 38 -36.76 60.27 69.74
CA ASN A 38 -35.55 59.54 70.11
C ASN A 38 -34.47 59.70 69.01
N LEU A 39 -33.65 60.74 69.15
CA LEU A 39 -32.57 61.05 68.21
C LEU A 39 -31.40 60.05 68.24
N ALA A 40 -31.31 59.24 69.31
CA ALA A 40 -30.23 58.25 69.48
C ALA A 40 -30.31 57.07 68.50
N ASP A 41 -31.50 56.77 67.97
CA ASP A 41 -31.75 55.66 67.05
C ASP A 41 -31.72 56.10 65.56
N LEU A 42 -31.42 57.37 65.30
CA LEU A 42 -31.45 57.97 63.97
C LEU A 42 -30.03 58.28 63.47
N VAL A 43 -29.74 57.89 62.23
CA VAL A 43 -28.49 58.23 61.55
C VAL A 43 -28.72 59.46 60.68
N LEU A 44 -28.09 60.58 61.06
CA LEU A 44 -28.03 61.78 60.24
C LEU A 44 -26.96 61.61 59.17
N LEU A 45 -27.36 61.66 57.91
CA LEU A 45 -26.45 61.55 56.77
C LEU A 45 -26.40 62.87 56.02
N GLU A 46 -25.19 63.32 55.70
CA GLU A 46 -25.02 64.40 54.73
C GLU A 46 -25.54 63.97 53.36
N LYS A 47 -26.03 64.94 52.57
CA LYS A 47 -26.60 64.70 51.22
C LYS A 47 -25.64 63.90 50.33
N LYS A 48 -24.33 64.17 50.45
CA LYS A 48 -23.27 63.47 49.72
C LYS A 48 -23.12 62.02 50.18
N SER A 49 -22.96 61.79 51.49
CA SER A 49 -22.83 60.44 52.06
C SER A 49 -24.06 59.56 51.77
N ALA A 50 -25.27 60.13 51.82
CA ALA A 50 -26.48 59.40 51.45
C ALA A 50 -26.50 59.01 49.96
N CYS A 51 -26.03 59.89 49.08
CA CYS A 51 -25.89 59.59 47.65
C CYS A 51 -24.85 58.48 47.38
N ASP A 52 -23.72 58.53 48.08
CA ASP A 52 -22.64 57.54 47.95
C ASP A 52 -23.10 56.15 48.44
N ILE A 53 -23.75 56.08 49.60
CA ILE A 53 -24.32 54.83 50.15
C ILE A 53 -25.37 54.26 49.19
N ARG A 54 -26.27 55.09 48.67
CA ARG A 54 -27.28 54.66 47.70
C ARG A 54 -26.66 54.07 46.45
N THR A 55 -25.62 54.72 45.93
CA THR A 55 -24.90 54.25 44.73
C THR A 55 -24.17 52.94 45.01
N MET A 56 -23.55 52.81 46.18
CA MET A 56 -22.89 51.59 46.63
C MET A 56 -23.88 50.43 46.76
N LEU A 57 -25.00 50.63 47.47
CA LEU A 57 -26.05 49.62 47.63
C LEU A 57 -26.61 49.17 46.29
N ARG A 58 -26.93 50.13 45.40
CA ARG A 58 -27.42 49.81 44.06
C ARG A 58 -26.42 48.96 43.29
N THR A 59 -25.15 49.36 43.27
CA THR A 59 -24.09 48.65 42.56
C THR A 59 -23.89 47.23 43.10
N MET A 60 -23.83 47.08 44.43
CA MET A 60 -23.65 45.79 45.08
C MET A 60 -24.82 44.83 44.81
N LEU A 61 -26.07 45.31 44.87
CA LEU A 61 -27.25 44.48 44.60
C LEU A 61 -27.28 44.04 43.14
N THR A 62 -27.04 44.96 42.19
CA THR A 62 -26.97 44.60 40.77
C THR A 62 -25.84 43.64 40.45
N ASP A 63 -24.69 43.78 41.12
CA ASP A 63 -23.57 42.86 40.95
C ASP A 63 -23.88 41.48 41.58
N SER A 64 -24.62 41.44 42.69
CA SER A 64 -25.09 40.18 43.28
C SER A 64 -26.04 39.42 42.35
N GLU A 65 -26.98 40.09 41.69
CA GLU A 65 -27.85 39.47 40.68
C GLU A 65 -27.04 38.91 39.51
N ARG A 66 -26.11 39.71 38.98
CA ARG A 66 -25.22 39.28 37.89
C ARG A 66 -24.41 38.04 38.28
N ARG A 67 -23.84 38.00 39.48
CA ARG A 67 -23.09 36.84 39.98
C ARG A 67 -24.00 35.63 40.14
N GLN A 68 -25.23 35.81 40.61
CA GLN A 68 -26.20 34.71 40.74
C GLN A 68 -26.53 34.10 39.36
N THR A 69 -26.73 34.93 38.34
CA THR A 69 -26.93 34.47 36.96
C THR A 69 -25.72 33.69 36.44
N LEU A 70 -24.50 34.21 36.63
CA LEU A 70 -23.27 33.51 36.22
C LEU A 70 -23.12 32.17 36.93
N ILE A 71 -23.45 32.08 38.23
CA ILE A 71 -23.41 30.81 38.97
C ILE A 71 -24.41 29.81 38.37
N GLN A 72 -25.61 30.24 38.02
CA GLN A 72 -26.61 29.37 37.39
C GLN A 72 -26.16 28.87 36.02
N GLU A 73 -25.61 29.75 35.18
CA GLU A 73 -25.04 29.39 33.88
C GLU A 73 -23.89 28.40 34.02
N LEU A 74 -23.00 28.61 35.00
CA LEU A 74 -21.90 27.68 35.30
C LEU A 74 -22.40 26.32 35.76
N ILE A 75 -23.43 26.26 36.61
CA ILE A 75 -24.05 25.00 37.04
C ILE A 75 -24.66 24.26 35.83
N GLN A 76 -25.40 24.97 34.98
CA GLN A 76 -25.99 24.39 33.78
C GLN A 76 -24.93 23.86 32.82
N SER A 77 -23.88 24.65 32.56
CA SER A 77 -22.75 24.25 31.73
C SER A 77 -22.00 23.05 32.32
N ASN A 78 -21.78 23.01 33.63
CA ASN A 78 -21.10 21.88 34.29
C ASN A 78 -21.91 20.59 34.18
N ASN A 79 -23.24 20.66 34.32
CA ASN A 79 -24.11 19.50 34.16
C ASN A 79 -24.10 19.00 32.71
N GLN A 80 -24.17 19.91 31.73
CA GLN A 80 -24.05 19.57 30.31
C GLN A 80 -22.71 18.87 30.01
N LEU A 81 -21.60 19.41 30.52
CA LEU A 81 -20.28 18.81 30.34
C LEU A 81 -20.18 17.42 30.99
N LYS A 82 -20.82 17.20 32.14
CA LYS A 82 -20.90 15.88 32.77
C LYS A 82 -21.66 14.87 31.91
N GLU A 83 -22.79 15.29 31.32
CA GLU A 83 -23.56 14.44 30.42
C GLU A 83 -22.77 14.09 29.15
N GLU A 84 -22.09 15.07 28.55
CA GLU A 84 -21.22 14.85 27.39
C GLU A 84 -20.07 13.90 27.72
N ALA A 85 -19.41 14.09 28.86
CA ALA A 85 -18.36 13.19 29.34
C ALA A 85 -18.88 11.76 29.50
N GLN A 86 -20.07 11.59 30.08
CA GLN A 86 -20.69 10.27 30.21
C GLN A 86 -21.01 9.64 28.86
N GLN A 87 -21.53 10.41 27.90
CA GLN A 87 -21.76 9.93 26.53
C GLN A 87 -20.45 9.52 25.85
N HIS A 88 -19.37 10.28 26.03
CA HIS A 88 -18.05 9.93 25.50
C HIS A 88 -17.53 8.62 26.10
N ILE A 89 -17.69 8.41 27.41
CA ILE A 89 -17.33 7.15 28.09
C ILE A 89 -18.13 5.98 27.52
N SER A 90 -19.45 6.12 27.36
CA SER A 90 -20.29 5.06 26.76
C SER A 90 -19.90 4.75 25.31
N ARG A 91 -19.63 5.77 24.49
CA ARG A 91 -19.16 5.60 23.11
C ARG A 91 -17.81 4.89 23.06
N ALA A 92 -16.87 5.27 23.93
CA ALA A 92 -15.55 4.63 24.02
C ALA A 92 -15.67 3.16 24.46
N ALA A 93 -16.55 2.85 25.41
CA ALA A 93 -16.81 1.47 25.85
C ALA A 93 -17.36 0.60 24.70
N HIS A 94 -18.32 1.12 23.92
CA HIS A 94 -18.82 0.41 22.74
C HIS A 94 -17.75 0.21 21.67
N GLN A 95 -16.89 1.21 21.43
CA GLN A 95 -15.78 1.06 20.49
C GLN A 95 -14.78 0.00 20.97
N SER A 96 -14.44 -0.01 22.26
CA SER A 96 -13.58 -1.02 22.87
C SER A 96 -14.15 -2.43 22.70
N GLN A 97 -15.45 -2.61 22.97
CA GLN A 97 -16.13 -3.90 22.77
C GLN A 97 -16.06 -4.37 21.31
N ARG A 98 -16.31 -3.46 20.35
CA ARG A 98 -16.21 -3.80 18.93
C ARG A 98 -14.80 -4.21 18.52
N VAL A 99 -13.77 -3.59 19.10
CA VAL A 99 -12.37 -4.00 18.87
C VAL A 99 -12.16 -5.42 19.37
N THR A 100 -12.61 -5.75 20.58
CA THR A 100 -12.49 -7.12 21.13
C THR A 100 -13.24 -8.16 20.27
N GLU A 101 -14.43 -7.83 19.75
CA GLU A 101 -15.17 -8.70 18.83
C GLU A 101 -14.40 -8.94 17.52
N LEU A 102 -13.82 -7.87 16.96
CA LEU A 102 -13.00 -7.95 15.75
C LEU A 102 -11.70 -8.74 15.97
N GLU A 103 -11.07 -8.60 17.12
CA GLU A 103 -9.90 -9.40 17.52
C GLU A 103 -10.26 -10.89 17.57
N GLY A 104 -11.41 -11.25 18.16
CA GLY A 104 -11.89 -12.64 18.17
C GLY A 104 -12.14 -13.21 16.77
N VAL A 105 -12.73 -12.42 15.86
CA VAL A 105 -12.90 -12.82 14.45
C VAL A 105 -11.55 -13.00 13.76
N LEU A 106 -10.62 -12.07 13.97
CA LEU A 106 -9.28 -12.12 13.39
C LEU A 106 -8.53 -13.38 13.85
N ASP A 107 -8.60 -13.73 15.13
CA ASP A 107 -7.97 -14.93 15.66
C ASP A 107 -8.60 -16.22 15.11
N GLY A 108 -9.92 -16.21 14.89
CA GLY A 108 -10.61 -17.30 14.17
C GLY A 108 -10.10 -17.45 12.73
N VAL A 109 -9.93 -16.34 12.00
CA VAL A 109 -9.38 -16.36 10.63
C VAL A 109 -7.93 -16.84 10.62
N LYS A 110 -7.09 -16.41 11.57
CA LYS A 110 -5.71 -16.88 11.69
C LYS A 110 -5.66 -18.40 11.90
N SER A 111 -6.51 -18.95 12.77
CA SER A 111 -6.59 -20.40 12.99
C SER A 111 -6.98 -21.13 11.71
N MET A 112 -8.01 -20.67 10.99
CA MET A 112 -8.42 -21.28 9.73
C MET A 112 -7.32 -21.23 8.67
N LEU A 113 -6.57 -20.13 8.61
CA LEU A 113 -5.45 -19.97 7.69
C LEU A 113 -4.31 -20.94 8.03
N GLN A 114 -3.98 -21.08 9.31
CA GLN A 114 -3.00 -22.06 9.78
C GLN A 114 -3.42 -23.49 9.43
N ASP A 115 -4.68 -23.85 9.68
CA ASP A 115 -5.21 -25.19 9.33
C ASP A 115 -5.14 -25.44 7.83
N LEU A 116 -5.40 -24.41 7.02
CA LEU A 116 -5.31 -24.48 5.57
C LEU A 116 -3.86 -24.66 5.11
N GLU A 117 -2.93 -23.85 5.64
CA GLU A 117 -1.49 -23.96 5.38
C GLU A 117 -0.96 -25.35 5.73
N ASP A 118 -1.30 -25.87 6.91
CA ASP A 118 -0.91 -27.21 7.36
C ASP A 118 -1.49 -28.29 6.44
N SER A 119 -2.73 -28.13 5.98
CA SER A 119 -3.35 -29.02 4.99
C SER A 119 -2.60 -29.00 3.65
N TYR A 120 -2.20 -27.82 3.17
CA TYR A 120 -1.43 -27.69 1.93
C TYR A 120 -0.03 -28.29 2.07
N ILE A 121 0.66 -28.04 3.18
CA ILE A 121 1.97 -28.63 3.48
C ILE A 121 1.86 -30.16 3.54
N GLY A 122 0.83 -30.68 4.21
CA GLY A 122 0.56 -32.12 4.27
C GLY A 122 0.33 -32.76 2.90
N LYS A 123 -0.50 -32.12 2.05
CA LYS A 123 -0.75 -32.58 0.67
C LYS A 123 0.51 -32.52 -0.19
N ALA A 124 1.30 -31.45 -0.09
CA ALA A 124 2.55 -31.29 -0.83
C ALA A 124 3.57 -32.37 -0.42
N ALA A 125 3.72 -32.63 0.88
CA ALA A 125 4.59 -33.69 1.39
C ALA A 125 4.15 -35.08 0.89
N GLN A 126 2.85 -35.36 0.89
CA GLN A 126 2.29 -36.61 0.37
C GLN A 126 2.57 -36.77 -1.14
N GLN A 127 2.36 -35.71 -1.92
CA GLN A 127 2.66 -35.72 -3.36
C GLN A 127 4.15 -35.95 -3.61
N HIS A 128 5.03 -35.29 -2.86
CA HIS A 128 6.47 -35.47 -2.97
C HIS A 128 6.88 -36.93 -2.67
N SER A 129 6.34 -37.52 -1.62
CA SER A 129 6.56 -38.93 -1.29
C SER A 129 6.10 -39.86 -2.43
N LYS A 130 4.94 -39.61 -3.02
CA LYS A 130 4.42 -40.41 -4.15
C LYS A 130 5.28 -40.28 -5.40
N VAL A 131 5.77 -39.08 -5.72
CA VAL A 131 6.68 -38.86 -6.84
C VAL A 131 8.00 -39.60 -6.61
N HIS A 132 8.55 -39.54 -5.39
CA HIS A 132 9.76 -40.27 -5.03
C HIS A 132 9.58 -41.79 -5.20
N GLN A 133 8.44 -42.34 -4.76
CA GLN A 133 8.12 -43.76 -4.95
C GLN A 133 8.05 -44.12 -6.45
N LEU A 134 7.33 -43.33 -7.26
CA LEU A 134 7.23 -43.60 -8.70
C LEU A 134 8.59 -43.49 -9.42
N GLN A 135 9.47 -42.60 -8.98
CA GLN A 135 10.85 -42.52 -9.50
C GLN A 135 11.68 -43.74 -9.11
N GLN A 136 11.45 -44.32 -7.93
CA GLN A 136 12.08 -45.57 -7.54
C GLN A 136 11.56 -46.74 -8.39
N ASP A 137 10.25 -46.89 -8.49
CA ASP A 137 9.61 -47.94 -9.29
C ASP A 137 10.05 -47.87 -10.76
N LYS A 138 10.20 -46.65 -11.32
CA LYS A 138 10.72 -46.45 -12.67
C LYS A 138 12.16 -46.97 -12.82
N ARG A 139 13.03 -46.72 -11.84
CA ARG A 139 14.43 -47.19 -11.87
C ARG A 139 14.47 -48.72 -11.79
N ASP A 140 13.64 -49.30 -10.95
CA ASP A 140 13.55 -50.76 -10.80
C ASP A 140 13.02 -51.42 -12.08
N ALA A 141 12.00 -50.83 -12.71
CA ALA A 141 11.46 -51.29 -13.99
C ALA A 141 12.50 -51.23 -15.12
N GLN A 142 13.28 -50.14 -15.21
CA GLN A 142 14.38 -50.03 -16.19
C GLN A 142 15.45 -51.12 -15.98
N GLY A 143 15.77 -51.44 -14.73
CA GLY A 143 16.68 -52.54 -14.42
C GLY A 143 16.14 -53.91 -14.85
N LEU A 144 14.84 -54.14 -14.71
CA LEU A 144 14.19 -55.36 -15.18
C LEU A 144 14.14 -55.43 -16.72
N GLU A 145 13.87 -54.32 -17.40
CA GLU A 145 13.90 -54.25 -18.87
C GLU A 145 15.29 -54.58 -19.43
N GLN A 146 16.35 -54.08 -18.78
CA GLN A 146 17.73 -54.40 -19.18
C GLN A 146 18.01 -55.90 -19.02
N LYS A 147 17.66 -56.50 -17.87
CA LYS A 147 17.84 -57.95 -17.64
C LYS A 147 17.07 -58.79 -18.66
N LEU A 148 15.85 -58.39 -19.00
CA LEU A 148 15.04 -59.07 -20.01
C LEU A 148 15.71 -59.02 -21.40
N SER A 149 16.32 -57.89 -21.75
CA SER A 149 17.09 -57.76 -23.00
C SER A 149 18.30 -58.70 -23.01
N GLU A 150 19.07 -58.73 -21.91
CA GLU A 150 20.23 -59.62 -21.76
C GLU A 150 19.81 -61.09 -21.88
N GLU A 151 18.72 -61.49 -21.22
CA GLU A 151 18.18 -62.85 -21.29
C GLU A 151 17.71 -63.21 -22.71
N LYS A 152 17.08 -62.27 -23.43
CA LYS A 152 16.67 -62.47 -24.82
C LYS A 152 17.86 -62.68 -25.76
N ASP A 153 18.97 -61.98 -25.53
CA ASP A 153 20.21 -62.18 -26.28
C ASP A 153 20.81 -63.56 -26.02
N VAL A 154 20.82 -64.00 -24.76
CA VAL A 154 21.27 -65.35 -24.37
C VAL A 154 20.41 -66.43 -25.04
N VAL A 155 19.08 -66.29 -25.00
CA VAL A 155 18.15 -67.21 -25.68
C VAL A 155 18.43 -67.26 -27.18
N SER A 156 18.64 -66.11 -27.82
CA SER A 156 18.95 -66.03 -29.25
C SER A 156 20.29 -66.69 -29.61
N GLN A 157 21.29 -66.61 -28.73
CA GLN A 157 22.56 -67.32 -28.90
C GLN A 157 22.38 -68.83 -28.75
N LEU A 158 21.62 -69.28 -27.74
CA LEU A 158 21.34 -70.69 -27.51
C LEU A 158 20.55 -71.31 -28.67
N GLN A 159 19.54 -70.61 -29.19
CA GLN A 159 18.79 -71.06 -30.38
C GLN A 159 19.70 -71.25 -31.60
N ARG A 160 20.63 -70.31 -31.85
CA ARG A 160 21.62 -70.46 -32.94
C ARG A 160 22.53 -71.66 -32.74
N LYS A 161 23.06 -71.86 -31.52
CA LYS A 161 23.88 -73.03 -31.19
C LYS A 161 23.12 -74.32 -31.39
N LEU A 162 21.88 -74.39 -30.90
CA LEU A 162 21.02 -75.56 -31.05
C LEU A 162 20.79 -75.89 -32.52
N TYR A 163 20.45 -74.90 -33.35
CA TYR A 163 20.29 -75.08 -34.79
C TYR A 163 21.55 -75.66 -35.45
N PHE A 164 22.72 -75.10 -35.15
CA PHE A 164 23.98 -75.62 -35.70
C PHE A 164 24.26 -77.05 -35.25
N THR A 165 24.11 -77.34 -33.96
CA THR A 165 24.32 -78.69 -33.42
C THR A 165 23.34 -79.70 -34.02
N VAL A 166 22.06 -79.36 -34.16
CA VAL A 166 21.04 -80.24 -34.77
C VAL A 166 21.37 -80.51 -36.23
N THR A 167 21.68 -79.47 -37.02
CA THR A 167 22.00 -79.65 -38.44
C THR A 167 23.28 -80.47 -38.67
N GLU A 168 24.31 -80.30 -37.83
CA GLU A 168 25.51 -81.14 -37.89
C GLU A 168 25.22 -82.59 -37.47
N GLU A 169 24.37 -82.80 -36.46
CA GLU A 169 23.97 -84.13 -36.02
C GLU A 169 23.15 -84.85 -37.10
N GLU A 170 22.19 -84.16 -37.73
CA GLU A 170 21.44 -84.70 -38.88
C GLU A 170 22.36 -85.08 -40.03
N ARG A 171 23.37 -84.26 -40.35
CA ARG A 171 24.39 -84.61 -41.35
C ARG A 171 25.22 -85.81 -40.93
N ARG A 172 25.60 -85.92 -39.65
CA ARG A 172 26.36 -87.06 -39.12
C ARG A 172 25.53 -88.35 -39.24
N VAL A 173 24.27 -88.32 -38.84
CA VAL A 173 23.33 -89.44 -38.94
C VAL A 173 23.11 -89.83 -40.41
N ALA A 174 22.94 -88.86 -41.32
CA ALA A 174 22.80 -89.14 -42.74
C ALA A 174 24.05 -89.84 -43.33
N ARG A 175 25.25 -89.36 -42.98
CA ARG A 175 26.52 -90.01 -43.36
C ARG A 175 26.60 -91.43 -42.82
N GLN A 176 26.30 -91.62 -41.54
CA GLN A 176 26.32 -92.93 -40.90
C GLN A 176 25.34 -93.91 -41.56
N ASN A 177 24.10 -93.49 -41.82
CA ASN A 177 23.10 -94.30 -42.50
C ASN A 177 23.52 -94.68 -43.93
N GLN A 178 24.15 -93.76 -44.66
CA GLN A 178 24.67 -94.04 -46.00
C GLN A 178 25.77 -95.11 -45.97
N VAL A 179 26.71 -95.01 -45.02
CA VAL A 179 27.77 -96.01 -44.83
C VAL A 179 27.16 -97.36 -44.41
N PHE A 180 26.21 -97.37 -43.47
CA PHE A 180 25.52 -98.57 -43.03
C PHE A 180 24.80 -99.29 -44.18
N GLN A 181 24.09 -98.55 -45.04
CA GLN A 181 23.45 -99.12 -46.23
C GLN A 181 24.47 -99.69 -47.24
N GLN A 182 25.66 -99.09 -47.37
CA GLN A 182 26.71 -99.62 -48.24
C GLN A 182 27.32 -100.90 -47.70
N ILE A 183 27.46 -101.02 -46.37
CA ILE A 183 27.97 -102.23 -45.71
C ILE A 183 26.92 -103.35 -45.77
N HIS A 184 25.65 -103.06 -45.48
CA HIS A 184 24.56 -104.05 -45.52
C HIS A 184 24.28 -104.62 -46.91
N LYS A 185 24.65 -103.91 -47.99
CA LYS A 185 24.58 -104.42 -49.38
C LYS A 185 25.70 -105.39 -49.75
N ARG A 186 26.72 -105.56 -48.90
CA ARG A 186 27.77 -106.56 -49.08
C ARG A 186 27.29 -107.90 -48.51
N SER A 187 27.30 -108.95 -49.33
CA SER A 187 27.05 -110.31 -48.84
C SER A 187 28.20 -110.75 -47.93
N ALA A 188 27.89 -111.25 -46.73
CA ALA A 188 28.88 -111.78 -45.79
C ALA A 188 29.71 -112.89 -46.45
N ARG A 189 31.03 -112.69 -46.56
CA ARG A 189 31.95 -113.69 -47.08
C ARG A 189 32.65 -114.36 -45.89
N PRO A 190 32.52 -115.68 -45.70
CA PRO A 190 33.25 -116.37 -44.64
C PRO A 190 34.75 -116.32 -44.97
N ASN A 191 35.55 -115.67 -44.12
CA ASN A 191 37.02 -115.49 -44.18
C ASN A 191 37.57 -114.31 -45.02
N SER A 192 36.93 -113.13 -44.97
CA SER A 192 37.54 -111.88 -45.48
C SER A 192 38.43 -111.20 -44.42
N PRO A 193 39.72 -110.93 -44.67
CA PRO A 193 40.60 -110.24 -43.71
C PRO A 193 40.16 -108.80 -43.43
N VAL A 194 39.36 -108.21 -44.31
CA VAL A 194 38.75 -106.88 -44.13
C VAL A 194 37.59 -106.94 -43.13
N ASP A 195 36.83 -108.04 -43.11
CA ASP A 195 35.75 -108.22 -42.12
C ASP A 195 36.34 -108.56 -40.74
N GLN A 196 37.50 -109.21 -40.67
CA GLN A 196 38.26 -109.37 -39.44
C GLN A 196 38.82 -108.04 -38.92
N GLN A 197 39.43 -107.21 -39.78
CA GLN A 197 39.81 -105.83 -39.42
C GLN A 197 38.61 -104.99 -39.01
N LEU A 198 37.44 -105.20 -39.62
CA LEU A 198 36.21 -104.52 -39.23
C LEU A 198 35.76 -104.98 -37.84
N LEU A 199 35.86 -106.27 -37.52
CA LEU A 199 35.58 -106.79 -36.17
C LEU A 199 36.58 -106.24 -35.14
N ASP A 200 37.87 -106.17 -35.45
CA ASP A 200 38.88 -105.57 -34.57
C ASP A 200 38.61 -104.06 -34.35
N VAL A 201 38.20 -103.35 -35.41
CA VAL A 201 37.79 -101.95 -35.34
C VAL A 201 36.47 -101.81 -34.57
N ILE A 202 35.52 -102.74 -34.73
CA ILE A 202 34.30 -102.81 -33.93
C ILE A 202 34.66 -103.04 -32.46
N GLU A 203 35.59 -103.93 -32.13
CA GLU A 203 36.05 -104.17 -30.76
C GLU A 203 36.70 -102.92 -30.15
N ILE A 204 37.50 -102.17 -30.92
CA ILE A 204 38.06 -100.88 -30.49
C ILE A 204 36.96 -99.81 -30.32
N TYR A 205 36.00 -99.73 -31.24
CA TYR A 205 34.88 -98.80 -31.14
C TYR A 205 33.90 -99.20 -30.05
N GLU A 206 33.72 -100.49 -29.76
CA GLU A 206 32.95 -101.02 -28.65
C GLU A 206 33.63 -100.66 -27.34
N ALA A 207 34.96 -100.84 -27.23
CA ALA A 207 35.73 -100.38 -26.08
C ALA A 207 35.66 -98.84 -25.90
N GLN A 208 35.71 -98.08 -26.99
CA GLN A 208 35.59 -96.61 -26.95
C GLN A 208 34.15 -96.15 -26.66
N MET A 209 33.14 -96.89 -27.13
CA MET A 209 31.73 -96.69 -26.82
C MET A 209 31.44 -97.04 -25.37
N GLU A 210 32.04 -98.10 -24.84
CA GLU A 210 31.97 -98.44 -23.41
C GLU A 210 32.66 -97.37 -22.56
N GLN A 211 33.81 -96.84 -23.00
CA GLN A 211 34.46 -95.72 -22.31
C GLN A 211 33.62 -94.44 -22.37
N GLN A 212 33.05 -94.09 -23.53
CA GLN A 212 32.15 -92.94 -23.66
C GLN A 212 30.86 -93.14 -22.88
N SER A 213 30.29 -94.33 -22.90
CA SER A 213 29.13 -94.73 -22.09
C SER A 213 29.44 -94.64 -20.60
N TYR A 214 30.64 -95.04 -20.18
CA TYR A 214 31.11 -94.87 -18.81
C TYR A 214 31.25 -93.39 -18.42
N PHE A 215 31.87 -92.56 -19.26
CA PHE A 215 31.95 -91.11 -19.03
C PHE A 215 30.58 -90.43 -19.04
N GLN A 216 29.70 -90.85 -19.94
CA GLN A 216 28.36 -90.30 -20.06
C GLN A 216 27.50 -90.73 -18.85
N CYS A 217 27.59 -92.00 -18.43
CA CYS A 217 26.98 -92.51 -17.21
C CYS A 217 27.51 -91.79 -15.97
N PHE A 218 28.81 -91.52 -15.90
CA PHE A 218 29.41 -90.72 -14.84
C PHE A 218 28.87 -89.28 -14.85
N SER A 219 28.79 -88.63 -16.02
CA SER A 219 28.22 -87.28 -16.14
C SER A 219 26.73 -87.24 -15.80
N TYR A 220 25.96 -88.26 -16.19
CA TYR A 220 24.56 -88.40 -15.82
C TYR A 220 24.40 -88.66 -14.33
N GLN A 221 25.33 -89.39 -13.71
CA GLN A 221 25.34 -89.59 -12.27
C GLN A 221 25.64 -88.30 -11.50
N GLU A 222 26.54 -87.46 -12.02
CA GLU A 222 26.80 -86.11 -11.49
C GLU A 222 25.56 -85.22 -11.66
N GLN A 223 24.96 -85.15 -12.86
CA GLN A 223 23.72 -84.43 -13.11
C GLN A 223 22.56 -84.95 -12.25
N LEU A 224 22.50 -86.26 -11.97
CA LEU A 224 21.51 -86.84 -11.06
C LEU A 224 21.75 -86.42 -9.60
N LYS A 225 22.99 -86.19 -9.19
CA LYS A 225 23.28 -85.59 -7.87
C LYS A 225 22.86 -84.13 -7.83
N ASP A 226 23.18 -83.35 -8.85
CA ASP A 226 22.81 -81.93 -8.93
C ASP A 226 21.30 -81.74 -8.99
N THR A 227 20.59 -82.52 -9.81
CA THR A 227 19.12 -82.50 -9.87
C THR A 227 18.46 -83.06 -8.61
N LYS A 228 19.13 -83.93 -7.85
CA LYS A 228 18.67 -84.33 -6.50
C LYS A 228 18.85 -83.17 -5.51
N ALA A 229 19.97 -82.46 -5.56
CA ALA A 229 20.20 -81.29 -4.72
C ALA A 229 19.20 -80.17 -5.03
N GLN A 230 18.99 -79.84 -6.31
CA GLN A 230 17.96 -78.88 -6.73
C GLN A 230 16.55 -79.32 -6.33
N ARG A 231 16.22 -80.61 -6.41
CA ARG A 231 14.92 -81.09 -5.92
C ARG A 231 14.76 -80.91 -4.41
N GLU A 232 15.81 -81.11 -3.64
CA GLU A 232 15.77 -80.89 -2.19
C GLU A 232 15.64 -79.39 -1.86
N GLU A 233 16.32 -78.54 -2.62
CA GLU A 233 16.19 -77.07 -2.52
C GLU A 233 14.77 -76.61 -2.87
N LEU A 234 14.22 -77.06 -4.00
CA LEU A 234 12.83 -76.81 -4.38
C LEU A 234 11.84 -77.37 -3.35
N ARG A 235 12.16 -78.49 -2.70
CA ARG A 235 11.32 -79.06 -1.63
C ARG A 235 11.32 -78.16 -0.40
N ASN A 236 12.48 -77.62 -0.03
CA ASN A 236 12.60 -76.64 1.04
C ASN A 236 11.86 -75.35 0.69
N GLU A 237 11.96 -74.88 -0.56
CA GLU A 237 11.22 -73.71 -1.04
C GLU A 237 9.70 -73.96 -1.03
N ILE A 238 9.23 -75.11 -1.51
CA ILE A 238 7.81 -75.50 -1.41
C ILE A 238 7.36 -75.53 0.04
N GLN A 239 8.19 -76.01 0.96
CA GLN A 239 7.86 -76.03 2.38
C GLN A 239 7.79 -74.62 2.98
N GLN A 240 8.69 -73.73 2.57
CA GLN A 240 8.67 -72.33 2.95
C GLN A 240 7.46 -71.59 2.38
N LEU A 241 7.15 -71.79 1.09
CA LEU A 241 5.96 -71.28 0.44
C LEU A 241 4.67 -71.80 1.07
N LYS A 242 4.67 -73.06 1.55
CA LYS A 242 3.54 -73.62 2.28
C LYS A 242 3.35 -72.94 3.64
N GLN A 243 4.44 -72.68 4.35
CA GLN A 243 4.41 -71.93 5.61
C GLN A 243 3.94 -70.48 5.40
N ASP A 244 4.35 -69.84 4.30
CA ASP A 244 3.85 -68.53 3.86
C ASP A 244 2.36 -68.58 3.44
N LEU A 245 1.90 -69.69 2.89
CA LEU A 245 0.49 -69.88 2.56
C LEU A 245 -0.38 -70.02 3.83
N GLU A 246 0.14 -70.70 4.85
CA GLU A 246 -0.51 -70.90 6.14
C GLU A 246 -0.49 -69.62 7.01
N SER A 247 0.48 -68.72 6.81
CA SER A 247 0.54 -67.42 7.48
C SER A 247 -0.30 -66.32 6.81
N ARG A 248 -0.87 -66.59 5.63
CA ARG A 248 -1.76 -65.65 4.93
C ARG A 248 -3.10 -65.50 5.64
N PRO A 249 -3.67 -64.28 5.65
CA PRO A 249 -4.98 -64.02 6.25
C PRO A 249 -6.07 -64.87 5.60
N THR A 250 -6.98 -65.41 6.41
CA THR A 250 -7.97 -66.39 5.94
C THR A 250 -9.01 -65.71 5.02
N VAL A 251 -9.67 -66.47 4.14
CA VAL A 251 -10.70 -65.95 3.20
C VAL A 251 -11.79 -65.12 3.92
N LYS A 252 -12.03 -65.37 5.21
CA LYS A 252 -12.94 -64.57 6.05
C LYS A 252 -12.43 -63.15 6.31
N GLU A 253 -11.13 -62.98 6.50
CA GLU A 253 -10.47 -61.68 6.72
C GLU A 253 -10.31 -60.92 5.39
N LEU A 254 -10.01 -61.63 4.30
CA LEU A 254 -10.03 -61.02 2.96
C LEU A 254 -11.42 -60.51 2.57
N LYS A 255 -12.49 -61.24 2.92
CA LYS A 255 -13.87 -60.79 2.72
C LYS A 255 -14.20 -59.54 3.53
N SER A 256 -13.74 -59.43 4.77
CA SER A 256 -13.97 -58.22 5.57
C SER A 256 -13.22 -57.01 5.01
N TYR A 257 -11.97 -57.20 4.55
CA TYR A 257 -11.22 -56.15 3.86
C TYR A 257 -11.85 -55.76 2.52
N GLU A 258 -12.36 -56.72 1.75
CA GLU A 258 -13.08 -56.46 0.49
C GLU A 258 -14.36 -55.66 0.73
N GLU A 259 -15.09 -55.96 1.81
CA GLU A 259 -16.31 -55.22 2.18
C GLU A 259 -16.00 -53.78 2.63
N GLN A 260 -14.88 -53.59 3.33
CA GLN A 260 -14.35 -52.26 3.67
C GLN A 260 -13.91 -51.49 2.41
N LEU A 261 -13.21 -52.13 1.48
CA LEU A 261 -12.81 -51.52 0.21
C LEU A 261 -14.01 -51.13 -0.65
N ARG A 262 -15.04 -51.99 -0.75
CA ARG A 262 -16.29 -51.63 -1.44
C ARG A 262 -17.00 -50.44 -0.79
N ARG A 263 -16.88 -50.27 0.53
CA ARG A 263 -17.46 -49.10 1.22
C ARG A 263 -16.72 -47.82 0.84
N ILE A 264 -15.39 -47.87 0.76
CA ILE A 264 -14.56 -46.74 0.35
C ILE A 264 -14.77 -46.42 -1.14
N ASP A 265 -14.85 -47.42 -2.01
CA ASP A 265 -15.10 -47.22 -3.44
C ASP A 265 -16.47 -46.58 -3.70
N ARG A 266 -17.49 -46.94 -2.92
CA ARG A 266 -18.80 -46.27 -3.01
C ARG A 266 -18.72 -44.78 -2.67
N LEU A 267 -17.88 -44.39 -1.70
CA LEU A 267 -17.67 -42.99 -1.34
C LEU A 267 -16.88 -42.24 -2.43
N ILE A 268 -15.88 -42.89 -3.04
CA ILE A 268 -15.11 -42.33 -4.15
C ILE A 268 -15.99 -42.16 -5.39
N HIS A 269 -16.86 -43.12 -5.68
CA HIS A 269 -17.73 -43.07 -6.85
C HIS A 269 -18.82 -41.99 -6.72
N GLN A 270 -19.32 -41.72 -5.51
CA GLN A 270 -20.22 -40.60 -5.22
C GLN A 270 -19.54 -39.24 -5.46
N SER A 271 -18.28 -39.10 -5.05
CA SER A 271 -17.44 -37.92 -5.31
C SER A 271 -17.18 -37.71 -6.82
N ASN A 272 -16.87 -38.79 -7.55
CA ASN A 272 -16.55 -38.71 -8.98
C ASN A 272 -17.76 -38.41 -9.88
N ILE A 273 -18.98 -38.79 -9.47
CA ILE A 273 -20.21 -38.44 -10.21
C ILE A 273 -20.46 -36.93 -10.17
N TRP A 274 -20.14 -36.26 -9.05
CA TRP A 274 -20.21 -34.80 -8.96
C TRP A 274 -19.16 -34.12 -9.85
N GLY A 275 -17.93 -34.66 -9.90
CA GLY A 275 -16.87 -34.15 -10.77
C GLY A 275 -17.15 -34.30 -12.28
N LYS A 276 -17.84 -35.36 -12.71
CA LYS A 276 -18.27 -35.54 -14.12
C LYS A 276 -19.43 -34.61 -14.50
N LYS A 277 -20.31 -34.27 -13.57
CA LYS A 277 -21.44 -33.36 -13.79
C LYS A 277 -20.98 -31.90 -13.97
N LEU A 278 -19.94 -31.48 -13.25
CA LEU A 278 -19.28 -30.17 -13.42
C LEU A 278 -18.56 -30.07 -14.77
N ARG A 279 -17.83 -31.11 -15.18
CA ARG A 279 -17.02 -31.11 -16.42
C ARG A 279 -17.84 -30.87 -17.69
N ASN A 280 -19.07 -31.39 -17.75
CA ASN A 280 -19.96 -31.19 -18.91
C ASN A 280 -20.62 -29.81 -18.92
N TYR A 281 -20.76 -29.13 -17.77
CA TYR A 281 -21.21 -27.74 -17.71
C TYR A 281 -20.13 -26.77 -18.21
N PHE A 282 -18.85 -27.04 -17.92
CA PHE A 282 -17.75 -26.17 -18.34
C PHE A 282 -17.35 -26.33 -19.81
N ALA A 283 -17.50 -27.52 -20.40
CA ALA A 283 -17.17 -27.74 -21.82
C ALA A 283 -18.03 -26.92 -22.80
N GLY A 284 -19.23 -26.48 -22.37
CA GLY A 284 -20.09 -25.60 -23.16
C GLY A 284 -19.77 -24.10 -23.08
N LEU A 285 -18.99 -23.65 -22.08
CA LEU A 285 -18.66 -22.23 -21.89
C LEU A 285 -17.51 -21.73 -22.77
N PHE A 286 -16.61 -22.61 -23.23
CA PHE A 286 -15.40 -22.25 -23.96
C PHE A 286 -15.62 -21.93 -25.45
N ALA A 287 -16.87 -21.83 -25.92
CA ALA A 287 -17.21 -21.55 -27.33
C ALA A 287 -17.79 -20.14 -27.56
N LEU A 288 -17.76 -19.26 -26.55
CA LEU A 288 -18.37 -17.93 -26.61
C LEU A 288 -17.34 -16.80 -26.83
N PRO A 289 -17.76 -15.64 -27.40
CA PRO A 289 -16.91 -14.46 -27.69
C PRO A 289 -16.14 -13.90 -26.48
N ASP A 290 -16.52 -14.28 -25.27
CA ASP A 290 -15.98 -13.78 -23.99
C ASP A 290 -14.50 -14.13 -23.76
N PHE A 291 -13.99 -15.18 -24.42
CA PHE A 291 -12.58 -15.59 -24.27
C PHE A 291 -11.59 -14.62 -24.93
N GLN A 292 -12.05 -13.82 -25.90
CA GLN A 292 -11.23 -12.82 -26.59
C GLN A 292 -11.05 -11.57 -25.71
N VAL A 293 -12.13 -11.15 -25.04
CA VAL A 293 -12.13 -10.05 -24.05
C VAL A 293 -11.21 -10.36 -22.87
N LEU A 294 -11.21 -11.61 -22.39
CA LEU A 294 -10.32 -12.06 -21.32
C LEU A 294 -8.83 -11.97 -21.70
N ASN A 295 -8.49 -12.23 -22.96
CA ASN A 295 -7.12 -12.07 -23.46
C ASN A 295 -6.72 -10.61 -23.64
N ASP A 296 -7.66 -9.74 -24.05
CA ASP A 296 -7.42 -8.29 -24.14
C ASP A 296 -7.18 -7.67 -22.75
N ILE A 297 -7.96 -8.08 -21.74
CA ILE A 297 -7.75 -7.67 -20.34
C ILE A 297 -6.39 -8.14 -19.82
N ARG A 298 -5.98 -9.37 -20.18
CA ARG A 298 -4.65 -9.91 -19.85
C ARG A 298 -3.52 -9.07 -20.46
N ALA A 299 -3.70 -8.56 -21.68
CA ALA A 299 -2.72 -7.68 -22.32
C ALA A 299 -2.57 -6.36 -21.53
N VAL A 300 -3.67 -5.76 -21.07
CA VAL A 300 -3.65 -4.54 -20.25
C VAL A 300 -2.90 -4.74 -18.93
N LEU A 301 -3.07 -5.89 -18.28
CA LEU A 301 -2.40 -6.24 -17.03
C LEU A 301 -0.89 -6.48 -17.15
N THR A 302 -0.42 -6.85 -18.34
CA THR A 302 0.98 -7.20 -18.61
C THR A 302 1.78 -6.08 -19.27
N THR A 303 1.13 -4.97 -19.65
CA THR A 303 1.78 -3.82 -20.28
C THR A 303 2.53 -2.97 -19.24
N SER A 304 3.68 -2.40 -19.61
CA SER A 304 4.63 -1.68 -18.73
C SER A 304 4.10 -0.39 -18.08
N GLY A 305 2.80 -0.09 -18.18
CA GLY A 305 2.10 1.02 -17.53
C GLY A 305 0.99 0.57 -16.57
N ALA A 306 0.90 -0.72 -16.25
CA ALA A 306 -0.11 -1.24 -15.34
C ALA A 306 0.06 -0.70 -13.90
N PRO A 307 -1.03 -0.45 -13.15
CA PRO A 307 -0.97 0.10 -11.79
C PRO A 307 -0.08 -0.78 -10.90
N MET A 308 0.96 -0.18 -10.32
CA MET A 308 2.09 -0.80 -9.63
C MET A 308 1.77 -1.59 -8.34
N ARG A 309 0.54 -2.07 -8.14
CA ARG A 309 0.13 -2.82 -6.94
C ARG A 309 -0.86 -3.96 -7.18
N LEU A 310 -0.73 -4.68 -8.29
CA LEU A 310 -1.16 -6.07 -8.25
C LEU A 310 -0.08 -6.84 -7.52
N HIS A 311 -0.46 -7.45 -6.39
CA HIS A 311 0.37 -8.39 -5.65
C HIS A 311 0.91 -9.43 -6.63
N ARG A 312 2.12 -9.22 -7.16
CA ARG A 312 2.83 -10.21 -7.94
C ARG A 312 3.45 -11.17 -6.92
N PRO A 313 2.96 -12.40 -6.75
CA PRO A 313 3.76 -13.40 -6.09
C PRO A 313 4.98 -13.59 -7.00
N ARG A 314 6.15 -13.49 -6.37
CA ARG A 314 7.47 -13.70 -6.98
C ARG A 314 7.41 -14.90 -7.96
N PRO A 315 7.86 -14.76 -9.22
CA PRO A 315 7.81 -15.86 -10.16
C PRO A 315 8.78 -16.94 -9.69
N SER A 316 8.24 -18.03 -9.15
CA SER A 316 9.00 -19.25 -8.91
C SER A 316 9.34 -19.84 -10.27
N THR A 317 10.63 -19.78 -10.59
CA THR A 317 11.29 -20.54 -11.65
C THR A 317 10.78 -21.98 -11.67
N SER A 318 9.91 -22.30 -12.61
CA SER A 318 9.60 -23.68 -12.99
C SER A 318 9.38 -23.75 -14.50
N HIS A 319 10.01 -24.76 -15.07
CA HIS A 319 10.12 -25.02 -16.50
C HIS A 319 8.76 -25.27 -17.19
N PRO A 320 8.67 -25.04 -18.52
CA PRO A 320 7.42 -25.05 -19.26
C PRO A 320 7.00 -26.49 -19.62
N LEU A 321 6.19 -27.13 -18.78
CA LEU A 321 5.47 -28.35 -19.13
C LEU A 321 4.09 -28.36 -18.46
N SER A 322 3.12 -27.71 -19.11
CA SER A 322 1.67 -28.02 -19.15
C SER A 322 0.89 -26.73 -19.41
N SER A 323 0.71 -26.38 -20.69
CA SER A 323 0.09 -25.09 -21.07
C SER A 323 -1.39 -24.97 -20.67
N ARG A 324 -2.06 -26.04 -20.24
CA ARG A 324 -3.52 -26.06 -20.06
C ARG A 324 -4.00 -25.94 -18.60
N ALA A 325 -3.16 -26.30 -17.63
CA ALA A 325 -3.45 -26.08 -16.20
C ALA A 325 -2.94 -24.71 -15.73
N SER A 326 -1.85 -24.23 -16.33
CA SER A 326 -1.28 -22.91 -16.06
C SER A 326 -2.23 -21.78 -16.50
N GLU A 327 -2.93 -21.95 -17.62
CA GLU A 327 -3.92 -20.98 -18.10
C GLU A 327 -5.11 -20.84 -17.12
N MET A 328 -5.61 -21.94 -16.54
CA MET A 328 -6.73 -21.87 -15.58
C MET A 328 -6.35 -21.17 -14.26
N VAL A 329 -5.12 -21.36 -13.77
CA VAL A 329 -4.63 -20.67 -12.56
C VAL A 329 -4.44 -19.17 -12.84
N GLU A 330 -3.93 -18.82 -14.02
CA GLU A 330 -3.83 -17.41 -14.44
C GLU A 330 -5.21 -16.74 -14.62
N PHE A 331 -6.24 -17.49 -15.05
CA PHE A 331 -7.60 -16.95 -15.17
C PHE A 331 -8.31 -16.81 -13.81
N ASP A 332 -8.03 -17.67 -12.82
CA ASP A 332 -8.54 -17.49 -11.45
C ASP A 332 -7.90 -16.26 -10.78
N GLU A 333 -6.61 -16.00 -11.02
CA GLU A 333 -5.94 -14.76 -10.58
C GLU A 333 -6.52 -13.52 -11.27
N LEU A 334 -6.83 -13.63 -12.56
CA LEU A 334 -7.47 -12.57 -13.34
C LEU A 334 -8.91 -12.32 -12.88
N LEU A 335 -9.68 -13.37 -12.57
CA LEU A 335 -11.04 -13.26 -12.04
C LEU A 335 -11.03 -12.61 -10.66
N SER A 336 -10.14 -13.05 -9.76
CA SER A 336 -9.96 -12.44 -8.44
C SER A 336 -9.59 -10.96 -8.53
N THR A 337 -8.79 -10.60 -9.53
CA THR A 337 -8.42 -9.19 -9.79
C THR A 337 -9.59 -8.39 -10.35
N LEU A 338 -10.38 -8.96 -11.26
CA LEU A 338 -11.56 -8.31 -11.82
C LEU A 338 -12.68 -8.14 -10.78
N GLU A 339 -12.88 -9.12 -9.90
CA GLU A 339 -13.80 -9.02 -8.77
C GLU A 339 -13.37 -7.91 -7.81
N MET A 340 -12.08 -7.85 -7.46
CA MET A 340 -11.53 -6.75 -6.66
C MET A 340 -11.74 -5.39 -7.33
N TRP A 341 -11.50 -5.28 -8.63
CA TRP A 341 -11.71 -4.03 -9.37
C TRP A 341 -13.19 -3.65 -9.48
N ALA A 342 -14.09 -4.62 -9.63
CA ALA A 342 -15.52 -4.38 -9.62
C ALA A 342 -15.99 -3.86 -8.25
N ASP A 343 -15.50 -4.44 -7.15
CA ASP A 343 -15.77 -3.98 -5.79
C ASP A 343 -15.18 -2.59 -5.52
N GLN A 344 -13.96 -2.32 -6.01
CA GLN A 344 -13.34 -1.00 -5.94
C GLN A 344 -14.13 0.03 -6.75
N LEU A 345 -14.58 -0.32 -7.96
CA LEU A 345 -15.37 0.55 -8.81
C LEU A 345 -16.75 0.84 -8.20
N ALA A 346 -17.37 -0.15 -7.55
CA ALA A 346 -18.63 0.01 -6.84
C ALA A 346 -18.46 0.95 -5.63
N SER A 347 -17.38 0.80 -4.86
CA SER A 347 -17.10 1.61 -3.67
C SER A 347 -16.62 3.04 -3.96
N LEU A 348 -16.25 3.38 -5.20
CA LEU A 348 -15.93 4.76 -5.59
C LEU A 348 -17.09 5.72 -5.36
N LYS A 349 -18.34 5.28 -5.56
CA LYS A 349 -19.53 6.10 -5.30
C LYS A 349 -19.68 6.43 -3.83
N ASP A 350 -19.41 5.44 -2.96
CA ASP A 350 -19.43 5.62 -1.51
C ASP A 350 -18.29 6.51 -1.04
N LEU A 351 -17.09 6.34 -1.60
CA LEU A 351 -15.94 7.19 -1.33
C LEU A 351 -16.19 8.64 -1.75
N HIS A 352 -16.75 8.86 -2.93
CA HIS A 352 -17.13 10.19 -3.40
C HIS A 352 -18.19 10.84 -2.51
N CYS A 353 -19.18 10.06 -2.06
CA CYS A 353 -20.19 10.52 -1.11
C CYS A 353 -19.57 10.90 0.25
N ALA A 354 -18.63 10.08 0.75
CA ALA A 354 -17.92 10.34 1.99
C ALA A 354 -17.02 11.58 1.88
N LEU A 355 -16.27 11.74 0.79
CA LEU A 355 -15.44 12.90 0.52
C LEU A 355 -16.26 14.16 0.32
N SER A 356 -17.39 14.08 -0.38
CA SER A 356 -18.32 15.21 -0.54
C SER A 356 -18.89 15.65 0.82
N LYS A 357 -19.26 14.70 1.68
CA LYS A 357 -19.71 15.00 3.06
C LYS A 357 -18.58 15.58 3.91
N LEU A 358 -17.35 15.11 3.75
CA LEU A 358 -16.18 15.62 4.45
C LEU A 358 -15.85 17.05 3.99
N MET A 359 -15.90 17.30 2.68
CA MET A 359 -15.73 18.62 2.08
C MET A 359 -16.80 19.61 2.55
N LEU A 360 -18.07 19.20 2.64
CA LEU A 360 -19.13 20.04 3.23
C LEU A 360 -18.93 20.33 4.72
N ARG A 361 -18.31 19.40 5.47
CA ARG A 361 -17.99 19.59 6.89
C ARG A 361 -16.78 20.49 7.12
N LEU A 362 -15.75 20.35 6.28
CA LEU A 362 -14.49 21.08 6.40
C LEU A 362 -14.53 22.45 5.72
N LEU A 363 -15.31 22.59 4.64
CA LEU A 363 -15.48 23.83 3.85
C LEU A 363 -16.97 24.18 3.62
N PRO A 364 -17.73 24.52 4.68
CA PRO A 364 -19.16 24.84 4.59
C PRO A 364 -19.51 26.10 3.79
N TRP A 365 -18.52 26.88 3.35
CA TRP A 365 -18.69 28.12 2.57
C TRP A 365 -18.65 27.91 1.05
N GLN A 366 -18.31 26.71 0.56
CA GLN A 366 -18.43 26.45 -0.88
C GLN A 366 -19.90 26.41 -1.29
N PRO A 367 -20.28 27.05 -2.42
CA PRO A 367 -21.63 26.94 -2.94
C PRO A 367 -21.88 25.46 -3.23
N ALA A 368 -22.95 24.91 -2.65
CA ALA A 368 -23.40 23.57 -2.99
C ALA A 368 -23.71 23.56 -4.49
N GLY A 369 -22.73 23.11 -5.29
CA GLY A 369 -22.86 22.94 -6.72
C GLY A 369 -24.02 21.98 -6.95
N ALA A 370 -25.13 22.52 -7.44
CA ALA A 370 -26.24 21.73 -7.88
C ALA A 370 -25.73 20.73 -8.93
N ASN A 371 -25.95 19.45 -8.63
CA ASN A 371 -25.82 18.30 -9.52
C ASN A 371 -24.39 17.83 -9.84
N SER A 372 -24.03 16.72 -9.21
CA SER A 372 -23.50 15.58 -9.96
C SER A 372 -23.87 14.28 -9.25
N LEU A 373 -25.15 13.95 -9.33
CA LEU A 373 -25.59 12.56 -9.43
C LEU A 373 -25.20 12.03 -10.84
N MET A 374 -23.99 12.34 -11.33
CA MET A 374 -23.53 11.75 -12.59
C MET A 374 -23.40 10.26 -12.38
N GLU A 375 -23.97 9.53 -13.33
CA GLU A 375 -24.05 8.08 -13.40
C GLU A 375 -22.68 7.37 -13.24
N SER A 376 -21.58 8.09 -13.49
CA SER A 376 -20.20 7.64 -13.35
C SER A 376 -19.34 8.62 -12.53
N VAL A 377 -18.87 8.18 -11.36
CA VAL A 377 -17.83 8.85 -10.58
C VAL A 377 -16.47 8.44 -11.13
N ARG A 378 -15.63 9.38 -11.55
CA ARG A 378 -14.27 9.08 -12.01
C ARG A 378 -13.24 9.34 -10.91
N VAL A 379 -12.13 8.60 -10.96
CA VAL A 379 -11.02 8.74 -10.00
C VAL A 379 -10.36 10.11 -10.08
N GLU A 380 -10.34 10.72 -11.27
CA GLU A 380 -9.86 12.09 -11.51
C GLU A 380 -10.65 13.12 -10.70
N ASP A 381 -11.98 12.97 -10.64
CA ASP A 381 -12.87 13.88 -9.91
C ASP A 381 -12.64 13.74 -8.38
N LEU A 382 -12.40 12.52 -7.91
CA LEU A 382 -12.05 12.22 -6.51
C LEU A 382 -10.68 12.81 -6.12
N MET A 383 -9.67 12.67 -6.98
CA MET A 383 -8.36 13.27 -6.77
C MET A 383 -8.44 14.79 -6.70
N LEU A 384 -9.26 15.42 -7.54
CA LEU A 384 -9.50 16.85 -7.49
C LEU A 384 -10.10 17.26 -6.13
N LEU A 385 -11.13 16.55 -5.65
CA LEU A 385 -11.73 16.79 -4.33
C LEU A 385 -10.70 16.68 -3.18
N VAL A 386 -9.86 15.64 -3.22
CA VAL A 386 -8.84 15.42 -2.19
C VAL A 386 -7.75 16.49 -2.23
N ASN A 387 -7.28 16.88 -3.41
CA ASN A 387 -6.28 17.94 -3.55
C ASN A 387 -6.85 19.29 -3.09
N THR A 388 -8.10 19.61 -3.42
CA THR A 388 -8.78 20.82 -2.89
C THR A 388 -8.88 20.79 -1.36
N LEU A 389 -9.23 19.64 -0.77
CA LEU A 389 -9.24 19.47 0.69
C LEU A 389 -7.84 19.68 1.30
N LEU A 390 -6.81 19.09 0.69
CA LEU A 390 -5.43 19.19 1.18
C LEU A 390 -4.88 20.62 1.08
N GLU A 391 -5.08 21.30 -0.04
CA GLU A 391 -4.65 22.69 -0.23
C GLU A 391 -5.31 23.65 0.78
N GLU A 392 -6.60 23.47 1.05
CA GLU A 392 -7.34 24.30 2.00
C GLU A 392 -6.96 24.01 3.47
N THR A 393 -6.72 22.74 3.82
CA THR A 393 -6.29 22.36 5.19
C THR A 393 -4.82 22.70 5.49
N ASN A 394 -3.93 22.71 4.49
CA ASN A 394 -2.52 23.05 4.67
C ASN A 394 -2.26 24.56 4.75
N SER A 395 -3.22 25.40 4.37
CA SER A 395 -3.12 26.86 4.50
C SER A 395 -3.38 27.40 5.92
N GLY A 396 -3.68 26.52 6.87
CA GLY A 396 -4.31 26.84 8.15
C GLY A 396 -3.46 26.68 9.41
N GLU A 397 -2.15 26.98 9.39
CA GLU A 397 -1.38 27.09 10.64
C GLU A 397 -1.63 28.39 11.41
N ASP A 398 -2.35 29.37 10.86
CA ASP A 398 -2.61 30.62 11.57
C ASP A 398 -4.10 30.96 11.70
N LYS A 399 -4.50 31.13 12.97
CA LYS A 399 -5.70 31.81 13.51
C LYS A 399 -6.87 30.93 13.96
N VAL A 400 -6.70 30.42 15.18
CA VAL A 400 -7.62 30.51 16.33
C VAL A 400 -9.02 31.09 16.02
N GLY A 401 -10.04 30.25 16.22
CA GLY A 401 -11.40 30.62 16.63
C GLY A 401 -12.13 31.69 15.80
N ARG A 402 -12.69 31.33 14.63
CA ARG A 402 -13.60 32.23 13.91
C ARG A 402 -15.03 32.15 14.47
N ALA A 403 -15.49 33.30 14.97
CA ALA A 403 -16.87 33.60 15.36
C ALA A 403 -17.89 33.38 14.21
N PRO A 404 -19.22 33.34 14.49
CA PRO A 404 -20.25 33.00 13.52
C PRO A 404 -20.18 33.86 12.23
N LEU A 405 -20.19 33.17 11.09
CA LEU A 405 -19.96 33.66 9.72
C LEU A 405 -20.68 34.98 9.36
N ARG A 406 -21.85 35.26 9.94
CA ARG A 406 -22.61 36.48 9.67
C ARG A 406 -21.94 37.76 10.17
N THR A 407 -21.22 37.69 11.29
CA THR A 407 -20.48 38.83 11.84
C THR A 407 -19.25 39.12 10.97
N LEU A 408 -18.56 38.07 10.52
CA LEU A 408 -17.44 38.17 9.59
C LEU A 408 -17.87 38.74 8.25
N GLN A 409 -19.01 38.31 7.71
CA GLN A 409 -19.52 38.79 6.43
C GLN A 409 -19.96 40.26 6.49
N SER A 410 -20.51 40.70 7.63
CA SER A 410 -20.82 42.12 7.89
C SER A 410 -19.55 42.97 8.03
N MET A 411 -18.53 42.46 8.73
CA MET A 411 -17.23 43.12 8.83
C MET A 411 -16.57 43.24 7.45
N VAL A 412 -16.52 42.14 6.69
CA VAL A 412 -15.96 42.12 5.32
C VAL A 412 -16.67 43.12 4.41
N SER A 413 -18.00 43.19 4.45
CA SER A 413 -18.77 44.17 3.66
C SER A 413 -18.48 45.61 4.08
N HIS A 414 -18.24 45.85 5.38
CA HIS A 414 -17.84 47.16 5.88
C HIS A 414 -16.44 47.54 5.40
N PHE A 415 -15.48 46.62 5.43
CA PHE A 415 -14.13 46.82 4.91
C PHE A 415 -14.11 47.06 3.40
N GLN A 416 -14.91 46.34 2.64
CA GLN A 416 -15.07 46.55 1.19
C GLN A 416 -15.58 47.96 0.86
N LYS A 417 -16.47 48.51 1.68
CA LYS A 417 -16.95 49.90 1.55
C LYS A 417 -15.93 50.93 2.04
N LEU A 418 -15.17 50.64 3.10
CA LEU A 418 -14.18 51.58 3.65
C LEU A 418 -12.96 51.77 2.73
N PHE A 419 -12.67 50.77 1.89
CA PHE A 419 -11.51 50.75 1.00
C PHE A 419 -11.87 50.81 -0.50
N ASP A 420 -13.14 51.01 -0.86
CA ASP A 420 -13.68 51.05 -2.24
C ASP A 420 -13.32 49.83 -3.11
N ILE A 421 -13.64 48.62 -2.63
CA ILE A 421 -13.27 47.37 -3.31
C ILE A 421 -14.50 46.47 -3.47
N THR A 422 -14.73 45.98 -4.70
CA THR A 422 -15.89 45.15 -5.04
C THR A 422 -15.69 43.65 -4.79
N THR A 423 -14.45 43.18 -4.57
CA THR A 423 -14.12 41.75 -4.40
C THR A 423 -13.20 41.50 -3.20
N LEU A 424 -13.36 40.34 -2.53
CA LEU A 424 -12.56 39.93 -1.36
C LEU A 424 -11.07 39.79 -1.69
N SER A 425 -10.76 39.31 -2.90
CA SER A 425 -9.39 39.14 -3.39
C SER A 425 -8.66 40.47 -3.55
N GLY A 426 -9.37 41.57 -3.86
CA GLY A 426 -8.78 42.91 -3.97
C GLY A 426 -8.44 43.57 -2.63
N VAL A 427 -8.97 43.07 -1.51
CA VAL A 427 -8.76 43.65 -0.18
C VAL A 427 -7.31 43.56 0.25
N TYR A 428 -6.67 42.40 0.07
CA TYR A 428 -5.27 42.20 0.43
C TYR A 428 -4.30 43.05 -0.41
N PRO A 429 -4.38 43.04 -1.76
CA PRO A 429 -3.58 43.92 -2.62
C PRO A 429 -3.74 45.40 -2.26
N ARG A 430 -4.99 45.86 -2.04
CA ARG A 430 -5.26 47.25 -1.71
C ARG A 430 -4.79 47.62 -0.31
N MET A 431 -4.91 46.71 0.66
CA MET A 431 -4.39 46.90 2.01
C MET A 431 -2.86 46.99 2.00
N ASN A 432 -2.17 46.13 1.24
CA ASN A 432 -0.73 46.26 1.03
C ASN A 432 -0.38 47.59 0.35
N GLU A 433 -1.13 48.01 -0.67
CA GLU A 433 -0.92 49.32 -1.31
C GLU A 433 -1.09 50.48 -0.30
N VAL A 434 -2.11 50.42 0.57
CA VAL A 434 -2.33 51.41 1.63
C VAL A 434 -1.19 51.38 2.66
N TYR A 435 -0.72 50.21 3.09
CA TYR A 435 0.41 50.10 4.01
C TYR A 435 1.72 50.60 3.39
N THR A 436 1.96 50.29 2.11
CA THR A 436 3.11 50.79 1.37
C THR A 436 3.03 52.31 1.24
N ARG A 437 1.89 52.86 0.78
CA ARG A 437 1.71 54.32 0.67
C ARG A 437 1.75 55.03 2.02
N LEU A 438 1.20 54.43 3.08
CA LEU A 438 1.27 54.99 4.43
C LEU A 438 2.70 54.95 4.97
N GLY A 439 3.45 53.89 4.68
CA GLY A 439 4.87 53.76 5.01
C GLY A 439 5.72 54.79 4.27
N GLU A 440 5.51 54.93 2.96
CA GLU A 440 6.14 55.96 2.12
C GLU A 440 5.81 57.37 2.63
N MET A 441 4.53 57.65 2.92
CA MET A 441 4.10 58.96 3.43
C MET A 441 4.67 59.23 4.82
N THR A 442 4.68 58.25 5.72
CA THR A 442 5.27 58.40 7.06
C THR A 442 6.77 58.64 6.97
N ASN A 443 7.45 57.96 6.04
CA ASN A 443 8.88 58.14 5.82
C ASN A 443 9.18 59.49 5.18
N ALA A 444 8.40 59.91 4.18
CA ALA A 444 8.50 61.24 3.58
C ALA A 444 8.25 62.34 4.61
N MET A 445 7.25 62.18 5.48
CA MET A 445 6.97 63.14 6.55
C MET A 445 8.06 63.18 7.62
N ARG A 446 8.68 62.04 7.95
CA ARG A 446 9.85 62.00 8.84
C ARG A 446 11.04 62.73 8.21
N ASN A 447 11.36 62.42 6.96
CA ASN A 447 12.43 63.12 6.23
C ASN A 447 12.16 64.63 6.13
N LEU A 448 10.91 65.05 5.88
CA LEU A 448 10.55 66.46 5.87
C LEU A 448 10.71 67.10 7.26
N ARG A 449 10.34 66.42 8.35
CA ARG A 449 10.61 66.91 9.71
C ARG A 449 12.10 67.07 9.98
N ASP A 450 12.91 66.09 9.59
CA ASP A 450 14.38 66.14 9.76
C ASP A 450 14.98 67.32 8.98
N ILE A 451 14.58 67.52 7.73
CA ILE A 451 15.06 68.63 6.88
C ILE A 451 14.62 69.99 7.43
N LEU A 452 13.41 70.07 7.97
CA LEU A 452 12.84 71.30 8.55
C LEU A 452 13.23 71.50 10.02
N ALA A 453 14.02 70.58 10.60
CA ALA A 453 14.39 70.53 12.01
C ALA A 453 13.19 70.66 12.97
N LEU A 454 12.07 70.05 12.61
CA LEU A 454 10.87 70.01 13.43
C LEU A 454 10.93 68.83 14.42
N ASP A 455 10.37 69.00 15.61
CA ASP A 455 10.28 67.93 16.60
C ASP A 455 9.51 66.72 16.04
N ASP A 456 9.91 65.50 16.43
CA ASP A 456 9.29 64.24 15.98
C ASP A 456 7.79 64.16 16.29
N ARG A 457 7.33 64.98 17.26
CA ARG A 457 5.92 65.10 17.67
C ARG A 457 5.13 66.15 16.88
N ALA A 458 5.75 66.89 15.97
CA ALA A 458 5.09 67.91 15.17
C ALA A 458 3.96 67.31 14.32
N SER A 459 2.80 67.97 14.30
CA SER A 459 1.64 67.49 13.56
C SER A 459 1.89 67.53 12.05
N LEU A 460 1.21 66.66 11.27
CA LEU A 460 1.38 66.65 9.81
C LEU A 460 1.04 68.01 9.18
N SER A 461 0.06 68.73 9.74
CA SER A 461 -0.35 70.05 9.27
C SER A 461 0.73 71.12 9.49
N GLU A 462 1.47 71.07 10.60
CA GLU A 462 2.58 72.01 10.86
C GLU A 462 3.73 71.82 9.88
N VAL A 463 4.09 70.58 9.59
CA VAL A 463 5.13 70.24 8.60
C VAL A 463 4.73 70.78 7.22
N VAL A 464 3.50 70.50 6.77
CA VAL A 464 3.01 70.96 5.45
C VAL A 464 2.93 72.50 5.39
N ASN A 465 2.51 73.16 6.46
CA ASN A 465 2.45 74.63 6.51
C ASN A 465 3.84 75.27 6.48
N GLN A 466 4.85 74.66 7.12
CA GLN A 466 6.22 75.13 7.03
C GLN A 466 6.82 74.93 5.63
N VAL A 467 6.58 73.77 5.00
CA VAL A 467 6.97 73.55 3.59
C VAL A 467 6.30 74.59 2.69
N ALA A 468 5.01 74.84 2.87
CA ALA A 468 4.29 75.87 2.11
C ALA A 468 4.85 77.28 2.37
N SER A 469 5.28 77.59 3.59
CA SER A 469 5.92 78.86 3.93
C SER A 469 7.30 79.01 3.27
N LEU A 470 8.07 77.93 3.15
CA LEU A 470 9.38 77.95 2.49
C LEU A 470 9.26 78.09 0.98
N VAL A 471 8.30 77.38 0.37
CA VAL A 471 8.03 77.46 -1.08
C VAL A 471 7.47 78.83 -1.47
N ASN A 472 6.75 79.50 -0.56
CA ASN A 472 6.22 80.84 -0.77
C ASN A 472 7.16 81.96 -0.26
N SER A 473 8.36 81.63 0.22
CA SER A 473 9.35 82.63 0.61
C SER A 473 10.17 83.07 -0.61
N PRO A 474 10.21 84.36 -0.97
CA PRO A 474 10.99 84.84 -2.11
C PRO A 474 12.51 84.92 -1.84
N GLU A 475 12.98 84.48 -0.67
CA GLU A 475 14.38 84.64 -0.22
C GLU A 475 14.96 83.34 0.36
N ALA A 476 14.98 82.26 -0.43
CA ALA A 476 15.81 81.09 -0.13
C ALA A 476 16.97 81.04 -1.14
N THR A 477 18.12 81.55 -0.73
CA THR A 477 19.42 81.45 -1.37
C THR A 477 19.79 79.98 -1.58
N VAL A 478 19.50 79.45 -2.76
CA VAL A 478 20.13 78.23 -3.27
C VAL A 478 21.47 78.66 -3.88
N ASP A 479 22.56 78.13 -3.34
CA ASP A 479 23.95 78.35 -3.74
C ASP A 479 24.11 78.40 -5.28
N HIS A 480 24.21 79.63 -5.80
CA HIS A 480 24.49 79.90 -7.22
C HIS A 480 25.88 79.36 -7.66
N ASP A 481 26.76 79.06 -6.70
CA ASP A 481 28.09 78.50 -6.95
C ASP A 481 28.05 77.04 -7.45
N ILE A 482 27.07 76.24 -7.04
CA ILE A 482 26.98 74.84 -7.46
C ILE A 482 26.47 74.78 -8.91
N ILE A 483 25.54 75.64 -9.28
CA ILE A 483 24.99 75.71 -10.64
C ILE A 483 26.03 76.25 -11.63
N LEU A 484 26.86 77.22 -11.22
CA LEU A 484 27.99 77.69 -12.02
C LEU A 484 29.04 76.60 -12.22
N LYS A 485 29.43 75.86 -11.17
CA LYS A 485 30.38 74.74 -11.28
C LYS A 485 29.88 73.60 -12.15
N VAL A 486 28.59 73.27 -12.09
CA VAL A 486 28.00 72.24 -12.96
C VAL A 486 27.99 72.71 -14.42
N LYS A 487 27.68 73.98 -14.69
CA LYS A 487 27.77 74.55 -16.05
C LYS A 487 29.20 74.56 -16.60
N GLU A 488 30.20 74.88 -15.77
CA GLU A 488 31.60 74.79 -16.18
C GLU A 488 32.00 73.36 -16.51
N HIS A 489 31.49 72.38 -15.76
CA HIS A 489 31.74 70.95 -16.00
C HIS A 489 31.12 70.46 -17.31
N GLU A 490 29.94 70.94 -17.70
CA GLU A 490 29.31 70.57 -18.97
C GLU A 490 30.07 71.07 -20.21
N VAL A 491 30.79 72.20 -20.10
CA VAL A 491 31.59 72.75 -21.21
C VAL A 491 33.01 72.18 -21.24
N PHE A 492 33.62 71.99 -20.06
CA PHE A 492 35.00 71.51 -19.94
C PHE A 492 35.14 70.04 -20.36
N PHE A 493 34.22 69.16 -19.93
CA PHE A 493 34.38 67.71 -20.11
C PHE A 493 34.41 67.27 -21.58
N PRO A 494 33.56 67.80 -22.48
CA PRO A 494 33.62 67.45 -23.90
C PRO A 494 34.94 67.89 -24.56
N ALA A 495 35.44 69.08 -24.23
CA ALA A 495 36.71 69.59 -24.76
C ALA A 495 37.91 68.78 -24.23
N PHE A 496 37.89 68.43 -22.94
CA PHE A 496 38.88 67.57 -22.31
C PHE A 496 38.87 66.15 -22.90
N TYR A 497 37.68 65.56 -23.07
CA TYR A 497 37.52 64.23 -23.65
C TYR A 497 38.05 64.17 -25.09
N PHE A 498 37.77 65.20 -25.90
CA PHE A 498 38.30 65.30 -27.26
C PHE A 498 39.84 65.37 -27.27
N LEU A 499 40.43 66.22 -26.43
CA LEU A 499 41.89 66.32 -26.29
C LEU A 499 42.52 64.98 -25.86
N VAL A 500 41.90 64.28 -24.91
CA VAL A 500 42.36 62.96 -24.45
C VAL A 500 42.28 61.94 -25.59
N GLN A 501 41.19 61.91 -26.36
CA GLN A 501 41.08 61.01 -27.51
C GLN A 501 42.14 61.29 -28.57
N GLU A 502 42.41 62.56 -28.90
CA GLU A 502 43.47 62.91 -29.84
C GLU A 502 44.85 62.49 -29.32
N LEU A 503 45.12 62.66 -28.02
CA LEU A 503 46.39 62.23 -27.42
C LEU A 503 46.55 60.71 -27.42
N LEU A 504 45.49 59.96 -27.10
CA LEU A 504 45.48 58.49 -27.18
C LEU A 504 45.77 58.02 -28.62
N GLN A 505 45.14 58.64 -29.60
CA GLN A 505 45.32 58.27 -31.00
C GLN A 505 46.70 58.68 -31.56
N THR A 506 47.23 59.83 -31.14
CA THR A 506 48.54 60.32 -31.60
C THR A 506 49.70 59.51 -30.99
N LEU A 507 49.54 59.06 -29.75
CA LEU A 507 50.54 58.30 -29.01
C LEU A 507 50.40 56.78 -29.19
N ASP A 508 49.32 56.33 -29.85
CA ASP A 508 48.94 54.92 -30.04
C ASP A 508 48.81 54.18 -28.70
N VAL A 509 47.98 54.73 -27.82
CA VAL A 509 47.76 54.25 -26.45
C VAL A 509 46.27 54.07 -26.18
N ASP A 510 45.88 52.96 -25.57
CA ASP A 510 44.47 52.60 -25.35
C ASP A 510 43.86 53.17 -24.06
N CYS A 511 44.68 53.62 -23.10
CA CYS A 511 44.25 54.08 -21.78
C CYS A 511 44.79 55.47 -21.41
N LEU A 512 43.95 56.31 -20.78
CA LEU A 512 44.29 57.66 -20.31
C LEU A 512 45.52 57.66 -19.38
N ASP A 513 45.64 56.66 -18.51
CA ASP A 513 46.72 56.55 -17.52
C ASP A 513 48.11 56.34 -18.18
N ASP A 514 48.12 55.84 -19.40
CA ASP A 514 49.32 55.50 -20.16
C ASP A 514 49.83 56.67 -21.03
N ILE A 515 49.02 57.73 -21.20
CA ILE A 515 49.41 58.94 -21.95
C ILE A 515 50.64 59.62 -21.31
N MET A 516 50.62 59.83 -19.99
CA MET A 516 51.68 60.56 -19.26
C MET A 516 53.02 59.80 -19.20
N PRO A 517 53.04 58.47 -19.01
CA PRO A 517 54.24 57.65 -19.18
C PRO A 517 54.85 57.76 -20.58
N VAL A 518 54.04 57.59 -21.63
CA VAL A 518 54.52 57.59 -23.03
C VAL A 518 55.05 58.97 -23.44
N LEU A 519 54.37 60.05 -23.06
CA LEU A 519 54.86 61.42 -23.27
C LEU A 519 56.20 61.67 -22.56
N ARG A 520 56.37 61.16 -21.33
CA ARG A 520 57.64 61.28 -20.61
C ARG A 520 58.76 60.51 -21.30
N SER A 521 58.49 59.30 -21.79
CA SER A 521 59.45 58.50 -22.57
C SER A 521 59.81 59.16 -23.91
N LEU A 522 58.83 59.74 -24.63
CA LEU A 522 59.08 60.48 -25.86
C LEU A 522 59.88 61.75 -25.61
N LYS A 523 59.57 62.50 -24.55
CA LYS A 523 60.32 63.69 -24.14
C LYS A 523 61.78 63.35 -23.84
N SER A 524 62.04 62.28 -23.09
CA SER A 524 63.41 61.81 -22.80
C SER A 524 64.16 61.27 -24.02
N ARG A 525 63.49 61.09 -25.17
CA ARG A 525 64.07 60.62 -26.44
C ARG A 525 64.21 61.75 -27.47
N ALA A 526 63.63 62.92 -27.19
CA ALA A 526 63.69 64.13 -28.01
C ALA A 526 64.64 65.20 -27.42
N GLU A 527 64.95 65.10 -26.11
CA GLU A 527 66.15 65.68 -25.47
C GLU A 527 67.35 64.74 -25.66
#